data_AF-A0A956FPG1-F1
#
_entry.id   AF-A0A956FPG1-F1
#
_cell.length_a   1.000
_cell.length_b   1.000
_cell.length_c   1.000
_cell.angle_alpha   90.00
_cell.angle_beta   90.00
_cell.angle_gamma   90.00
#
_symmetry.space_group_name_H-M   'P 1'
#
loop_
_entity.id
_entity.type
_entity.pdbx_description
1 polymer ?
#
loop_
_entity_poly.entity_id
_entity_poly.type
_entity_poly.pdbx_seq_one_letter_code
_entity_poly.pdbx_strand_id
1 'polypeptide(L)'
;MLPEGHPRRFDRPRAVAWAVLLSYLVAARLVGNLFPLSTFDMYQGHAPPVATRVLVLDATGTAAQVDDYEGYACEGPPLSMTLIEQRCGEHDRPLDYVLRDQALHIEAHAGEPTEPGTEPITLVARAHRLQPGPDQGRHADCVVARCTARRRGGRR
;
A
#
# COMPACT_ATOMS: atom_id res chain seq x y z
N MET A 1 -58.86 20.37 -17.45
CA MET A 1 -58.28 20.08 -16.12
C MET A 1 -56.98 19.33 -16.35
N LEU A 2 -55.84 20.02 -16.21
CA LEU A 2 -54.51 19.40 -16.30
C LEU A 2 -54.01 19.14 -14.87
N PRO A 3 -53.41 17.97 -14.59
CA PRO A 3 -52.95 17.63 -13.26
C PRO A 3 -51.71 18.44 -12.90
N GLU A 4 -51.74 19.10 -11.75
CA GLU A 4 -50.61 19.83 -11.18
C GLU A 4 -49.51 18.83 -10.75
N GLY A 5 -48.38 18.87 -11.46
CA GLY A 5 -47.19 18.11 -11.12
C GLY A 5 -46.58 18.62 -9.81
N HIS A 6 -46.57 17.77 -8.78
CA HIS A 6 -45.83 18.03 -7.55
C HIS A 6 -44.33 18.10 -7.83
N PRO A 7 -43.63 19.20 -7.48
CA PRO A 7 -42.19 19.28 -7.62
C PRO A 7 -41.55 18.28 -6.66
N ARG A 8 -40.81 17.31 -7.21
CA ARG A 8 -39.96 16.39 -6.44
C ARG A 8 -39.00 17.24 -5.60
N ARG A 9 -39.31 17.41 -4.30
CA ARG A 9 -38.36 17.93 -3.33
C ARG A 9 -37.21 16.94 -3.28
N PHE A 10 -36.16 17.22 -4.02
CA PHE A 10 -34.88 16.56 -3.82
C PHE A 10 -34.54 16.70 -2.34
N ASP A 11 -34.34 15.57 -1.65
CA ASP A 11 -33.83 15.52 -0.28
C ASP A 11 -32.40 16.07 -0.27
N ARG A 12 -32.29 17.40 -0.34
CA ARG A 12 -31.05 18.16 -0.21
C ARG A 12 -30.17 17.66 0.93
N PRO A 13 -30.68 17.33 2.14
CA PRO A 13 -29.81 16.82 3.20
C PRO A 13 -29.15 15.47 2.86
N ARG A 14 -29.85 14.57 2.18
CA ARG A 14 -29.28 13.27 1.77
C ARG A 14 -28.23 13.45 0.69
N ALA A 15 -28.48 14.33 -0.28
CA ALA A 15 -27.52 14.63 -1.34
C ALA A 15 -26.23 15.24 -0.77
N VAL A 16 -26.34 16.16 0.20
CA VAL A 16 -25.18 16.75 0.88
C VAL A 16 -24.41 15.71 1.69
N ALA A 17 -25.10 14.83 2.43
CA ALA A 17 -24.44 13.76 3.19
C ALA A 17 -23.64 12.80 2.30
N TRP A 18 -24.21 12.40 1.15
CA TRP A 18 -23.49 11.57 0.17
C TRP A 18 -22.30 12.29 -0.45
N ALA A 19 -22.43 13.59 -0.76
CA ALA A 19 -21.32 14.37 -1.28
C ALA A 19 -20.16 14.46 -0.28
N VAL A 20 -20.45 14.69 1.01
CA VAL A 20 -19.44 14.71 2.07
C VAL A 20 -18.77 13.34 2.20
N LEU A 21 -19.54 12.26 2.29
CA LEU A 21 -19.01 10.90 2.43
C LEU A 21 -18.11 10.52 1.24
N LEU A 22 -18.55 10.77 0.01
CA LEU A 22 -17.78 10.48 -1.20
C LEU A 22 -16.50 11.30 -1.25
N SER A 23 -16.58 12.59 -0.92
CA SER A 23 -15.41 13.47 -0.88
C SER A 23 -14.38 13.00 0.15
N TYR A 24 -14.84 12.55 1.32
CA TYR A 24 -13.99 11.95 2.34
C TYR A 24 -13.35 10.64 1.88
N LEU A 25 -14.10 9.73 1.25
CA LEU A 25 -13.56 8.46 0.76
C LEU A 25 -12.50 8.66 -0.33
N VAL A 26 -12.75 9.60 -1.26
CA VAL A 26 -11.79 9.96 -2.30
C VAL A 26 -10.55 10.59 -1.68
N ALA A 27 -10.72 11.53 -0.76
CA ALA A 27 -9.60 12.14 -0.03
C ALA A 27 -8.80 11.10 0.75
N ALA A 28 -9.45 10.21 1.50
CA ALA A 28 -8.79 9.16 2.27
C ALA A 28 -8.02 8.18 1.37
N ARG A 29 -8.56 7.82 0.20
CA ARG A 29 -7.90 6.92 -0.75
C ARG A 29 -6.74 7.60 -1.48
N LEU A 30 -6.85 8.88 -1.79
CA LEU A 30 -5.76 9.68 -2.34
C LEU A 30 -4.66 9.88 -1.28
N VAL A 31 -5.02 10.27 -0.06
CA VAL A 31 -4.10 10.44 1.08
C VAL A 31 -3.38 9.13 1.38
N GLY A 32 -4.09 7.99 1.45
CA GLY A 32 -3.45 6.69 1.66
C GLY A 32 -2.47 6.28 0.57
N ASN A 33 -2.58 6.85 -0.64
CA ASN A 33 -1.67 6.64 -1.76
C ASN A 33 -0.59 7.72 -1.90
N LEU A 34 -0.81 8.93 -1.36
CA LEU A 34 0.07 10.11 -1.49
C LEU A 34 0.80 10.49 -0.20
N PHE A 35 0.46 9.90 0.95
CA PHE A 35 1.13 10.19 2.22
C PHE A 35 2.16 9.11 2.57
N PRO A 36 3.46 9.37 2.37
CA PRO A 36 4.52 8.77 3.18
C PRO A 36 4.66 9.50 4.54
N LEU A 37 3.77 10.43 4.89
CA LEU A 37 3.92 11.33 6.02
C LEU A 37 2.89 11.04 7.10
N SER A 38 3.20 10.12 8.00
CA SER A 38 2.74 10.33 9.36
C SER A 38 3.31 11.68 9.79
N THR A 39 2.46 12.64 10.13
CA THR A 39 2.81 13.94 10.70
C THR A 39 3.35 13.77 12.13
N PHE A 40 4.42 12.99 12.29
CA PHE A 40 5.24 12.93 13.48
C PHE A 40 6.53 13.73 13.30
N ASP A 41 6.43 14.92 12.70
CA ASP A 41 7.48 15.93 12.78
C ASP A 41 7.67 16.42 14.24
N MET A 42 6.71 16.12 15.12
CA MET A 42 6.74 16.55 16.52
C MET A 42 7.62 15.68 17.45
N TYR A 43 8.11 14.51 17.01
CA TYR A 43 8.87 13.60 17.89
C TYR A 43 10.31 13.32 17.45
N GLN A 44 10.70 13.65 16.21
CA GLN A 44 12.09 13.50 15.77
C GLN A 44 12.46 14.74 14.94
N GLY A 45 13.26 15.64 15.53
CA GLY A 45 13.61 16.94 14.93
C GLY A 45 14.38 16.89 13.60
N HIS A 46 14.50 15.73 12.96
CA HIS A 46 15.03 15.54 11.61
C HIS A 46 14.25 14.40 10.94
N ALA A 47 13.38 14.74 9.97
CA ALA A 47 12.77 13.73 9.11
C ALA A 47 13.87 12.95 8.36
N PRO A 48 13.75 11.62 8.24
CA PRO A 48 14.74 10.82 7.54
C PRO A 48 14.81 11.25 6.06
N PRO A 49 15.99 11.20 5.44
CA PRO A 49 16.17 11.60 4.04
C PRO A 49 15.48 10.65 3.04
N VAL A 50 15.12 9.45 3.51
CA VAL A 50 14.50 8.37 2.74
C VAL A 50 13.36 7.77 3.56
N ALA A 51 12.23 7.53 2.92
CA ALA A 51 11.16 6.70 3.46
C ALA A 51 11.06 5.42 2.63
N THR A 52 11.22 4.26 3.28
CA THR A 52 11.10 2.96 2.61
C THR A 52 9.89 2.19 3.11
N ARG A 53 9.22 1.48 2.19
CA ARG A 53 8.14 0.54 2.50
C ARG A 53 8.26 -0.71 1.65
N VAL A 54 7.84 -1.86 2.19
CA VAL A 54 7.72 -3.09 1.39
C VAL A 54 6.38 -3.09 0.66
N LEU A 55 6.42 -3.35 -0.65
CA LEU A 55 5.27 -3.42 -1.55
C LEU A 55 5.26 -4.74 -2.31
N VAL A 56 4.10 -5.07 -2.86
CA VAL A 56 3.92 -6.17 -3.81
C VAL A 56 3.88 -5.58 -5.22
N LEU A 57 4.67 -6.09 -6.14
CA LEU A 57 4.52 -5.86 -7.58
C LEU A 57 3.88 -7.10 -8.22
N ASP A 58 2.82 -6.90 -8.98
CA ASP A 58 2.25 -7.95 -9.81
C ASP A 58 3.06 -8.19 -11.09
N ALA A 59 2.63 -9.15 -11.91
CA ALA A 59 3.27 -9.46 -13.19
C ALA A 59 3.28 -8.28 -14.19
N THR A 60 2.41 -7.28 -14.01
CA THR A 60 2.37 -6.07 -14.84
C THR A 60 3.27 -4.95 -14.30
N GLY A 61 3.90 -5.15 -13.14
CA GLY A 61 4.68 -4.14 -12.44
C GLY A 61 3.83 -3.14 -11.66
N THR A 62 2.54 -3.41 -11.48
CA THR A 62 1.66 -2.55 -10.68
C THR A 62 1.91 -2.81 -9.20
N ALA A 63 2.13 -1.73 -8.45
CA ALA A 63 2.37 -1.80 -7.02
C ALA A 63 1.06 -1.89 -6.23
N ALA A 64 1.05 -2.74 -5.21
CA ALA A 64 -0.03 -2.95 -4.25
C ALA A 64 0.51 -3.10 -2.83
N GLN A 65 -0.38 -2.98 -1.84
CA GLN A 65 0.01 -3.21 -0.45
C GLN A 65 0.10 -4.70 -0.16
N VAL A 66 0.91 -5.06 0.83
CA VAL A 66 0.99 -6.44 1.34
C VAL A 66 -0.41 -6.91 1.76
N ASP A 67 -1.18 -6.08 2.47
CA ASP A 67 -2.50 -6.48 2.98
C ASP A 67 -3.58 -6.68 1.89
N ASP A 68 -3.29 -6.30 0.64
CA ASP A 68 -4.15 -6.56 -0.53
C ASP A 68 -4.03 -8.01 -1.04
N TYR A 69 -3.12 -8.80 -0.47
CA TYR A 69 -2.83 -10.19 -0.86
C TYR A 69 -2.87 -11.14 0.34
N GLU A 70 -3.11 -12.41 0.04
CA GLU A 70 -3.15 -13.52 0.99
C GLU A 70 -2.62 -14.81 0.33
N GLY A 71 -2.36 -15.86 1.11
CA GLY A 71 -1.86 -17.14 0.58
C GLY A 71 -0.44 -17.03 0.03
N TYR A 72 0.46 -16.40 0.78
CA TYR A 72 1.83 -16.17 0.36
C TYR A 72 2.65 -17.46 0.32
N ALA A 73 3.35 -17.67 -0.78
CA ALA A 73 4.43 -18.64 -0.89
C ALA A 73 5.65 -17.98 -1.54
N CYS A 74 6.65 -17.67 -0.73
CA CYS A 74 7.85 -16.94 -1.14
C CYS A 74 9.08 -17.85 -1.26
N GLU A 75 9.95 -17.56 -2.22
CA GLU A 75 11.26 -18.19 -2.32
C GLU A 75 12.26 -17.54 -1.36
N GLY A 76 12.81 -18.33 -0.44
CA GLY A 76 13.91 -17.92 0.43
C GLY A 76 13.52 -17.67 1.90
N PRO A 77 14.37 -16.96 2.66
CA PRO A 77 14.14 -16.71 4.09
C PRO A 77 12.95 -15.77 4.32
N PRO A 78 12.35 -15.81 5.53
CA PRO A 78 11.26 -14.91 5.88
C PRO A 78 11.67 -13.44 5.82
N LEU A 79 10.69 -12.59 5.54
CA LEU A 79 10.88 -11.15 5.48
C LEU A 79 11.40 -10.62 6.83
N SER A 80 12.55 -9.96 6.82
CA SER A 80 13.19 -9.41 8.01
C SER A 80 14.04 -8.18 7.66
N MET A 81 14.36 -7.36 8.66
CA MET A 81 15.20 -6.16 8.44
C MET A 81 16.55 -6.55 7.87
N THR A 82 17.18 -7.57 8.46
CA THR A 82 18.47 -8.10 8.02
C THR A 82 18.45 -8.56 6.56
N LEU A 83 17.35 -9.18 6.10
CA LEU A 83 17.21 -9.58 4.70
C LEU A 83 17.18 -8.37 3.77
N ILE A 84 16.46 -7.31 4.15
CA ILE A 84 16.38 -6.07 3.37
C ILE A 84 17.73 -5.37 3.34
N GLU A 85 18.41 -5.24 4.47
CA GLU A 85 19.74 -4.62 4.54
C GLU A 85 20.76 -5.37 3.68
N GLN A 86 20.73 -6.72 3.70
CA GLN A 86 21.60 -7.55 2.87
C GLN A 86 21.35 -7.40 1.37
N ARG A 87 20.09 -7.21 0.95
CA ARG A 87 19.73 -7.13 -0.49
C ARG A 87 19.71 -5.70 -1.04
N CYS A 88 19.31 -4.74 -0.21
CA CYS A 88 18.98 -3.37 -0.61
C CYS A 88 19.88 -2.32 0.05
N GLY A 89 20.67 -2.71 1.05
CA GLY A 89 21.57 -1.81 1.78
C GLY A 89 20.91 -1.15 2.99
N GLU A 90 21.75 -0.67 3.92
CA GLU A 90 21.32 -0.11 5.21
C GLU A 90 20.58 1.25 5.09
N HIS A 91 20.83 1.98 4.00
CA HIS A 91 20.27 3.33 3.80
C HIS A 91 18.80 3.33 3.39
N ASP A 92 18.30 2.20 2.90
CA ASP A 92 16.94 2.05 2.41
C ASP A 92 16.11 1.20 3.38
N ARG A 93 16.46 1.17 4.67
CA ARG A 93 15.71 0.43 5.68
C ARG A 93 14.29 1.00 5.89
N PRO A 94 13.24 0.17 5.89
CA PRO A 94 11.91 0.60 6.33
C PRO A 94 11.90 0.86 7.85
N LEU A 95 10.79 1.42 8.35
CA LEU A 95 10.57 1.53 9.80
C LEU A 95 10.34 0.13 10.40
N ASP A 96 11.00 -0.19 11.50
CA ASP A 96 10.99 -1.52 12.12
C ASP A 96 9.58 -2.05 12.39
N TYR A 97 8.71 -1.20 12.95
CA TYR A 97 7.34 -1.60 13.28
C TYR A 97 6.50 -1.87 12.02
N VAL A 98 6.69 -1.07 10.96
CA VAL A 98 5.98 -1.27 9.68
C VAL A 98 6.42 -2.59 9.05
N LEU A 99 7.73 -2.85 9.03
CA LEU A 99 8.25 -4.09 8.49
C LEU A 99 7.77 -5.30 9.30
N ARG A 100 7.76 -5.19 10.63
CA ARG A 100 7.29 -6.25 11.52
C ARG A 100 5.82 -6.61 11.24
N ASP A 101 4.95 -5.61 11.12
CA ASP A 101 3.53 -5.86 10.83
C ASP A 101 3.35 -6.53 9.47
N GLN A 102 4.09 -6.10 8.45
CA GLN A 102 4.07 -6.72 7.12
C GLN A 102 4.61 -8.16 7.12
N ALA A 103 5.70 -8.42 7.85
CA ALA A 103 6.25 -9.76 7.99
C ALA A 103 5.28 -10.69 8.71
N LEU A 104 4.64 -10.23 9.79
CA LEU A 104 3.62 -10.98 10.52
C LEU A 104 2.39 -11.26 9.64
N HIS A 105 1.96 -10.31 8.81
CA HIS A 105 0.85 -10.53 7.88
C HIS A 105 1.18 -11.62 6.85
N ILE A 106 2.37 -11.56 6.24
CA ILE A 106 2.84 -12.56 5.28
C ILE A 106 2.93 -13.94 5.93
N GLU A 107 3.46 -14.03 7.16
CA GLU A 107 3.56 -15.27 7.91
C GLU A 107 2.19 -15.83 8.29
N ALA A 108 1.28 -14.99 8.79
CA ALA A 108 -0.08 -15.39 9.17
C ALA A 108 -0.92 -15.84 7.98
N HIS A 109 -0.59 -15.40 6.77
CA HIS A 109 -1.27 -15.77 5.53
C HIS A 109 -0.37 -16.61 4.62
N ALA A 110 0.64 -17.28 5.16
CA ALA A 110 1.44 -18.23 4.39
C ALA A 110 0.58 -19.46 4.03
N GLY A 111 0.68 -19.92 2.78
CA GLY A 111 -0.17 -21.00 2.27
C GLY A 111 0.46 -21.76 1.11
N GLU A 112 -0.20 -22.81 0.64
CA GLU A 112 0.30 -23.59 -0.49
C GLU A 112 0.16 -22.83 -1.82
N PRO A 113 1.16 -22.87 -2.72
CA PRO A 113 1.15 -22.15 -4.01
C PRO A 113 0.02 -22.57 -4.96
N THR A 114 -0.67 -23.68 -4.66
CA THR A 114 -1.59 -24.36 -5.58
C THR A 114 -3.05 -23.95 -5.39
N GLU A 115 -3.33 -22.97 -4.52
CA GLU A 115 -4.69 -22.47 -4.39
C GLU A 115 -5.18 -21.79 -5.68
N PRO A 116 -6.48 -21.91 -6.02
CA PRO A 116 -7.02 -21.30 -7.23
C PRO A 116 -6.99 -19.77 -7.14
N GLY A 117 -6.40 -19.13 -8.17
CA GLY A 117 -6.29 -17.67 -8.26
C GLY A 117 -4.98 -17.10 -7.69
N THR A 118 -4.00 -17.96 -7.42
CA THR A 118 -2.64 -17.53 -7.09
C THR A 118 -1.93 -16.97 -8.33
N GLU A 119 -1.27 -15.84 -8.18
CA GLU A 119 -0.51 -15.16 -9.25
C GLU A 119 0.95 -14.91 -8.81
N PRO A 120 1.90 -14.86 -9.76
CA PRO A 120 3.28 -14.52 -9.44
C PRO A 120 3.38 -13.05 -9.05
N ILE A 121 4.06 -12.80 -7.93
CA ILE A 121 4.28 -11.46 -7.38
C ILE A 121 5.74 -11.29 -6.97
N THR A 122 6.18 -10.04 -6.86
CA THR A 122 7.51 -9.68 -6.36
C THR A 122 7.37 -8.76 -5.15
N LEU A 123 7.97 -9.15 -4.02
CA LEU A 123 8.12 -8.25 -2.88
C LEU A 123 9.30 -7.33 -3.15
N VAL A 124 9.04 -6.02 -3.07
CA VAL A 124 10.07 -4.99 -3.27
C VAL A 124 10.14 -4.05 -2.07
N ALA A 125 11.34 -3.64 -1.70
CA ALA A 125 11.56 -2.49 -0.83
C ALA A 125 11.63 -1.26 -1.72
N ARG A 126 10.62 -0.39 -1.63
CA ARG A 126 10.55 0.85 -2.39
C ARG A 126 11.03 2.01 -1.53
N ALA A 127 12.16 2.60 -1.90
CA ALA A 127 12.72 3.76 -1.23
C ALA A 127 12.27 5.05 -1.92
N HIS A 128 11.76 6.00 -1.14
CA HIS A 128 11.37 7.34 -1.58
C HIS A 128 12.33 8.38 -0.99
N ARG A 129 13.06 9.08 -1.86
CA ARG A 129 13.95 10.18 -1.45
C ARG A 129 13.08 11.40 -1.11
N LEU A 130 13.16 11.87 0.13
CA LEU A 130 12.38 13.00 0.65
C LEU A 130 13.15 14.33 0.56
N GLN A 131 14.49 14.27 0.48
CA GLN A 131 15.31 15.46 0.37
C GLN A 131 15.07 16.21 -0.96
N PRO A 132 15.09 17.55 -0.94
CA PRO A 132 15.08 18.36 -2.15
C PRO A 132 16.31 18.05 -3.00
N GLY A 133 16.11 17.71 -4.27
CA GLY A 133 17.19 17.37 -5.19
C GLY A 133 16.66 16.88 -6.54
N PRO A 134 17.56 16.62 -7.51
CA PRO A 134 17.19 16.15 -8.84
C PRO A 134 16.45 14.80 -8.83
N ASP A 135 16.60 14.03 -7.75
CA ASP A 135 15.93 12.73 -7.56
C ASP A 135 14.71 12.81 -6.62
N GLN A 136 14.26 14.00 -6.25
CA GLN A 136 13.06 14.16 -5.44
C GLN A 136 11.83 13.57 -6.16
N GLY A 137 11.11 12.67 -5.48
CA GLY A 137 9.96 11.97 -6.06
C GLY A 137 10.32 10.75 -6.92
N ARG A 138 11.61 10.48 -7.16
CA ARG A 138 12.03 9.19 -7.71
C ARG A 138 11.94 8.12 -6.62
N HIS A 139 11.42 6.98 -7.02
CA HIS A 139 11.42 5.78 -6.20
C HIS A 139 12.40 4.77 -6.80
N ALA A 140 13.09 4.04 -5.94
CA ALA A 140 13.93 2.93 -6.33
C ALA A 140 13.36 1.65 -5.72
N ASP A 141 13.07 0.67 -6.58
CA ASP A 141 12.59 -0.64 -6.16
C ASP A 141 13.77 -1.59 -6.07
N CYS A 142 13.99 -2.11 -4.87
CA CYS A 142 14.90 -3.22 -4.65
C CYS A 142 14.09 -4.50 -4.46
N VAL A 143 14.40 -5.55 -5.23
CA VAL A 143 13.71 -6.85 -5.12
C VAL A 143 14.14 -7.55 -3.84
N VAL A 144 13.18 -7.76 -2.93
CA VAL A 144 13.40 -8.44 -1.65
C VAL A 144 13.10 -9.92 -1.75
N ALA A 145 12.03 -10.33 -2.44
CA ALA A 145 11.72 -11.74 -2.66
C ALA A 145 10.78 -11.92 -3.87
N ARG A 146 10.77 -13.12 -4.44
CA ARG A 146 9.78 -13.53 -5.44
C ARG A 146 8.83 -14.51 -4.79
N CYS A 147 7.54 -14.32 -4.99
CA CYS A 147 6.52 -15.11 -4.35
C CYS A 147 5.38 -15.42 -5.31
N THR A 148 4.48 -16.27 -4.86
CA THR A 148 3.13 -16.40 -5.40
C THR A 148 2.15 -16.01 -4.30
N ALA A 149 1.07 -15.33 -4.64
CA ALA A 149 0.01 -14.96 -3.70
C ALA A 149 -1.31 -14.76 -4.43
N ARG A 150 -2.40 -14.74 -3.67
CA ARG A 150 -3.75 -14.48 -4.18
C ARG A 150 -4.20 -13.09 -3.78
N ARG A 151 -4.72 -12.33 -4.74
CA ARG A 151 -5.27 -10.98 -4.47
C ARG A 151 -6.57 -11.08 -3.68
N ARG A 152 -6.67 -10.30 -2.61
CA ARG A 152 -7.86 -10.22 -1.74
C ARG A 152 -8.96 -9.41 -2.44
N GLY A 153 -10.15 -10.00 -2.58
CA GLY A 153 -11.34 -9.28 -3.07
C GLY A 153 -11.35 -8.91 -4.57
N GLY A 154 -10.44 -9.44 -5.38
CA GLY A 154 -10.51 -9.29 -6.83
C GLY A 154 -11.67 -10.12 -7.41
N ARG A 155 -12.74 -9.46 -7.88
CA ARG A 155 -13.64 -10.09 -8.85
C ARG A 155 -12.81 -10.36 -10.12
N ARG A 156 -12.76 -11.63 -10.51
CA ARG A 156 -12.28 -12.07 -11.82
C ARG A 156 -13.03 -11.36 -12.94
#